data_AF-A0A7S0R662-F1
#
_entry.id   AF-A0A7S0R662-F1
#
_cell.length_a   1.000
_cell.length_b   1.000
_cell.length_c   1.000
_cell.angle_alpha   90.00
_cell.angle_beta   90.00
_cell.angle_gamma   90.00
#
_symmetry.space_group_name_H-M   'P 1'
#
loop_
_entity.id
_entity.type
_entity.pdbx_description
1 polymer ?
#
loop_
_entity_poly.entity_id
_entity_poly.type
_entity_poly.pdbx_seq_one_letter_code
_entity_poly.pdbx_strand_id
1 'polypeptide(L)'
;MSSSRGLIFALGGVGLGYGAYFATVQSDVSKYEAEAAQVARMVVNEKKALQSAEKGITEQENRIKELSKKEATTRQELSVKEAALEEARKVVERLEAEYSTVNEELHRCINDSSAATGRLAKLRGEVQRAKEALTMGEKSLTLAKKKASEGRNLYNPLNHPKVVGLMGRK
;
A
#
# COMPACT_ATOMS: atom_id res chain seq x y z
N MET A 1 36.37 -105.83 41.15
CA MET A 1 36.28 -104.59 40.36
C MET A 1 36.77 -104.93 38.95
N SER A 2 35.83 -105.12 38.01
CA SER A 2 35.53 -104.17 36.92
C SER A 2 36.55 -104.31 35.77
N SER A 3 36.20 -104.52 34.51
CA SER A 3 34.94 -104.72 33.79
C SER A 3 35.31 -105.24 32.40
N SER A 4 34.40 -106.00 31.82
CA SER A 4 34.41 -106.66 30.51
C SER A 4 34.83 -105.75 29.35
N ARG A 5 35.66 -106.27 28.43
CA ARG A 5 35.60 -105.92 27.00
C ARG A 5 35.96 -107.13 26.13
N GLY A 6 34.93 -107.91 25.81
CA GLY A 6 34.91 -108.61 24.53
C GLY A 6 34.57 -107.60 23.43
N LEU A 7 35.24 -107.70 22.28
CA LEU A 7 34.64 -107.36 21.00
C LEU A 7 35.41 -108.09 19.88
N ILE A 8 34.83 -109.21 19.45
CA ILE A 8 34.98 -109.76 18.10
C ILE A 8 34.20 -108.83 17.17
N PHE A 9 34.76 -108.43 16.03
CA PHE A 9 34.12 -108.20 14.71
C PHE A 9 35.23 -107.68 13.78
N ALA A 10 35.85 -108.47 12.91
CA ALA A 10 35.32 -109.06 11.68
C ALA A 10 34.68 -108.02 10.73
N LEU A 11 35.28 -107.89 9.54
CA LEU A 11 34.70 -107.41 8.27
C LEU A 11 34.25 -105.94 8.20
N GLY A 12 35.00 -105.11 7.45
CA GLY A 12 34.59 -103.73 7.19
C GLY A 12 35.47 -102.95 6.20
N GLY A 13 35.83 -103.55 5.07
CA GLY A 13 36.80 -102.96 4.12
C GLY A 13 36.25 -102.00 3.05
N VAL A 14 34.92 -101.77 2.95
CA VAL A 14 34.35 -100.98 1.84
C VAL A 14 33.38 -99.87 2.30
N GLY A 15 33.07 -99.75 3.59
CA GLY A 15 31.99 -98.86 4.08
C GLY A 15 32.41 -97.51 4.68
N LEU A 16 33.67 -97.32 5.09
CA LEU A 16 34.03 -96.18 5.97
C LEU A 16 34.39 -94.89 5.23
N GLY A 17 34.94 -94.95 4.01
CA GLY A 17 35.27 -93.76 3.22
C GLY A 17 34.05 -93.09 2.59
N TYR A 18 33.06 -93.89 2.18
CA TYR A 18 31.82 -93.39 1.58
C TYR A 18 30.93 -92.66 2.60
N GLY A 19 30.84 -93.17 3.83
CA GLY A 19 30.06 -92.53 4.90
C GLY A 19 30.64 -91.19 5.35
N ALA A 20 31.98 -91.06 5.42
CA ALA A 20 32.64 -89.81 5.77
C ALA A 20 32.50 -88.75 4.67
N TYR A 21 32.65 -89.14 3.39
CA TYR A 21 32.44 -88.25 2.24
C TYR A 21 30.98 -87.78 2.13
N PHE A 22 30.01 -88.68 2.35
CA PHE A 22 28.60 -88.31 2.38
C PHE A 22 28.29 -87.32 3.51
N ALA A 23 28.87 -87.52 4.70
CA ALA A 23 28.69 -86.60 5.83
C ALA A 23 29.28 -85.21 5.56
N THR A 24 30.45 -85.12 4.92
CA THR A 24 31.05 -83.82 4.55
C THR A 24 30.28 -83.11 3.45
N VAL A 25 29.86 -83.84 2.41
CA VAL A 25 29.05 -83.29 1.31
C VAL A 25 27.68 -82.83 1.84
N GLN A 26 27.06 -83.58 2.76
CA GLN A 26 25.79 -83.21 3.38
C GLN A 26 25.93 -81.98 4.28
N SER A 27 27.04 -81.85 5.02
CA SER A 27 27.40 -80.62 5.76
C SER A 27 27.50 -79.42 4.81
N ASP A 28 28.21 -79.56 3.71
CA ASP A 28 28.45 -78.42 2.81
C ASP A 28 27.20 -78.03 2.05
N VAL A 29 26.39 -79.00 1.59
CA VAL A 29 25.05 -78.74 1.03
C VAL A 29 24.18 -78.00 2.04
N SER A 30 24.16 -78.41 3.32
CA SER A 30 23.35 -77.72 4.34
C SER A 30 23.81 -76.28 4.61
N LYS A 31 25.12 -75.99 4.53
CA LYS A 31 25.66 -74.62 4.63
C LYS A 31 25.24 -73.79 3.43
N TYR A 32 25.39 -74.33 2.21
CA TYR A 32 24.98 -73.63 0.99
C TYR A 32 23.47 -73.39 0.94
N GLU A 33 22.65 -74.32 1.45
CA GLU A 33 21.20 -74.12 1.59
C GLU A 33 20.86 -73.04 2.62
N ALA A 34 21.57 -72.98 3.75
CA ALA A 34 21.41 -71.92 4.75
C ALA A 34 21.82 -70.54 4.22
N GLU A 35 22.94 -70.45 3.50
CA GLU A 35 23.42 -69.23 2.84
C GLU A 35 22.43 -68.79 1.74
N ALA A 36 21.94 -69.72 0.91
CA ALA A 36 20.93 -69.44 -0.11
C ALA A 36 19.64 -68.91 0.51
N ALA A 37 19.18 -69.49 1.63
CA ALA A 37 18.02 -69.01 2.36
C ALA A 37 18.24 -67.61 2.95
N GLN A 38 19.44 -67.30 3.46
CA GLN A 38 19.79 -65.98 3.97
C GLN A 38 19.83 -64.92 2.86
N VAL A 39 20.50 -65.24 1.74
CA VAL A 39 20.56 -64.36 0.56
C VAL A 39 19.16 -64.13 -0.01
N ALA A 40 18.32 -65.16 -0.09
CA ALA A 40 16.94 -65.02 -0.54
C ALA A 40 16.13 -64.05 0.34
N ARG A 41 16.30 -64.11 1.67
CA ARG A 41 15.66 -63.16 2.59
C ARG A 41 16.17 -61.73 2.39
N MET A 42 17.48 -61.54 2.21
CA MET A 42 18.06 -60.23 1.93
C MET A 42 17.51 -59.65 0.61
N VAL A 43 17.45 -60.45 -0.46
CA VAL A 43 16.88 -60.02 -1.74
C VAL A 43 15.41 -59.62 -1.60
N VAL A 44 14.62 -60.33 -0.81
CA VAL A 44 13.22 -59.96 -0.55
C VAL A 44 13.12 -58.63 0.22
N ASN A 45 13.98 -58.42 1.23
CA ASN A 45 14.01 -57.18 2.00
C ASN A 45 14.44 -55.98 1.13
N GLU A 46 15.50 -56.15 0.33
CA GLU A 46 15.97 -55.13 -0.61
C GLU A 46 14.93 -54.80 -1.68
N LYS A 47 14.23 -55.82 -2.22
CA LYS A 47 13.11 -55.57 -3.15
C LYS A 47 11.99 -54.75 -2.51
N LYS A 48 11.65 -55.01 -1.25
CA LYS A 48 10.66 -54.22 -0.51
C LYS A 48 11.14 -52.79 -0.25
N ALA A 49 12.41 -52.63 0.11
CA ALA A 49 13.03 -51.32 0.32
C ALA A 49 13.03 -50.50 -0.98
N LEU A 50 13.42 -51.11 -2.10
CA LEU A 50 13.42 -50.51 -3.42
C LEU A 50 12.00 -50.05 -3.83
N GLN A 51 11.00 -50.93 -3.71
CA GLN A 51 9.61 -50.57 -4.01
C GLN A 51 9.08 -49.42 -3.14
N SER A 52 9.48 -49.37 -1.86
CA SER A 52 9.12 -48.25 -0.99
C SER A 52 9.81 -46.96 -1.40
N ALA A 53 11.08 -47.02 -1.79
CA ALA A 53 11.84 -45.87 -2.25
C ALA A 53 11.29 -45.32 -3.57
N GLU A 54 10.95 -46.19 -4.54
CA GLU A 54 10.34 -45.80 -5.81
C GLU A 54 8.99 -45.09 -5.63
N LYS A 55 8.15 -45.59 -4.72
CA LYS A 55 6.91 -44.91 -4.35
C LYS A 55 7.18 -43.53 -3.75
N GLY A 56 8.12 -43.45 -2.82
CA GLY A 56 8.54 -42.18 -2.22
C GLY A 56 9.06 -41.17 -3.25
N ILE A 57 9.88 -41.61 -4.20
CA ILE A 57 10.38 -40.77 -5.30
C ILE A 57 9.21 -40.25 -6.15
N THR A 58 8.30 -41.14 -6.55
CA THR A 58 7.15 -40.78 -7.39
C THR A 58 6.24 -39.76 -6.68
N GLU A 59 6.00 -39.93 -5.39
CA GLU A 59 5.23 -38.97 -4.57
C GLU A 59 5.92 -37.60 -4.49
N GLN A 60 7.24 -37.57 -4.27
CA GLN A 60 8.00 -36.32 -4.24
C GLN A 60 8.03 -35.64 -5.61
N GLU A 61 8.20 -36.38 -6.70
CA GLU A 61 8.14 -35.84 -8.06
C GLU A 61 6.78 -35.19 -8.36
N ASN A 62 5.69 -35.83 -7.95
CA ASN A 62 4.35 -35.27 -8.10
C ASN A 62 4.20 -33.99 -7.27
N ARG A 63 4.69 -33.99 -6.03
CA ARG A 63 4.68 -32.81 -5.17
C ARG A 63 5.50 -31.65 -5.74
N ILE A 64 6.68 -31.93 -6.30
CA ILE A 64 7.52 -30.93 -6.97
C ILE A 64 6.80 -30.34 -8.18
N LYS A 65 6.14 -31.18 -8.99
CA LYS A 65 5.35 -30.72 -10.15
C LYS A 65 4.16 -29.85 -9.76
N GLU A 66 3.48 -30.16 -8.67
CA GLU A 66 2.39 -29.33 -8.17
C GLU A 66 2.88 -28.00 -7.61
N LEU A 67 3.97 -28.02 -6.84
CA LEU A 67 4.56 -26.82 -6.27
C LEU A 67 5.12 -25.89 -7.36
N SER A 68 5.78 -26.44 -8.39
CA SER A 68 6.30 -25.61 -9.50
C SER A 68 5.19 -24.94 -10.30
N LYS A 69 4.05 -25.62 -10.51
CA LYS A 69 2.86 -25.02 -11.10
C LYS A 69 2.31 -23.89 -10.23
N LYS A 70 2.18 -24.11 -8.93
CA LYS A 70 1.71 -23.08 -7.98
C LYS A 70 2.67 -21.88 -7.93
N GLU A 71 3.98 -22.13 -7.90
CA GLU A 71 4.98 -21.06 -7.92
C GLU A 71 4.87 -20.22 -9.20
N ALA A 72 4.71 -20.85 -10.36
CA ALA A 72 4.53 -20.16 -11.63
C ALA A 72 3.27 -19.29 -11.63
N THR A 73 2.13 -19.82 -11.17
CA THR A 73 0.87 -19.06 -11.09
C THR A 73 0.97 -17.89 -10.10
N THR A 74 1.54 -18.13 -8.92
CA THR A 74 1.69 -17.08 -7.90
C THR A 74 2.66 -15.99 -8.34
N ARG A 75 3.76 -16.34 -9.03
CA ARG A 75 4.65 -15.32 -9.64
C ARG A 75 3.93 -14.46 -10.67
N GLN A 76 3.11 -15.07 -11.51
CA GLN A 76 2.34 -14.33 -12.50
C GLN A 76 1.32 -13.39 -11.84
N GLU A 77 0.59 -13.87 -10.83
CA GLU A 77 -0.34 -13.05 -10.05
C GLU A 77 0.38 -11.89 -9.35
N LEU A 78 1.55 -12.16 -8.75
CA LEU A 78 2.37 -11.15 -8.09
C LEU A 78 2.81 -10.07 -9.07
N SER A 79 3.30 -10.44 -10.26
CA SER A 79 3.69 -9.49 -11.31
C SER A 79 2.53 -8.60 -11.76
N VAL A 80 1.32 -9.17 -11.92
CA VAL A 80 0.11 -8.39 -12.25
C VAL A 80 -0.23 -7.42 -11.12
N LYS A 81 -0.13 -7.85 -9.86
CA LYS A 81 -0.40 -6.99 -8.71
C LYS A 81 0.64 -5.88 -8.56
N GLU A 82 1.91 -6.16 -8.82
CA GLU A 82 2.98 -5.15 -8.83
C GLU A 82 2.74 -4.08 -9.90
N ALA A 83 2.36 -4.49 -11.12
CA ALA A 83 2.02 -3.55 -12.19
C ALA A 83 0.80 -2.67 -11.82
N ALA A 84 -0.23 -3.27 -11.23
CA ALA A 84 -1.40 -2.53 -10.77
C ALA A 84 -1.08 -1.54 -9.63
N LEU A 85 -0.17 -1.92 -8.72
CA LEU A 85 0.28 -1.06 -7.64
C LEU A 85 1.08 0.14 -8.16
N GLU A 86 1.93 -0.08 -9.16
CA GLU A 86 2.69 1.00 -9.77
C GLU A 86 1.80 1.99 -10.53
N GLU A 87 0.76 1.49 -11.21
CA GLU A 87 -0.22 2.37 -11.85
C GLU A 87 -1.04 3.16 -10.81
N ALA A 88 -1.45 2.52 -9.72
CA ALA A 88 -2.14 3.19 -8.62
C ALA A 88 -1.27 4.31 -8.00
N ARG A 89 0.05 4.10 -7.86
CA ARG A 89 0.98 5.14 -7.37
C ARG A 89 0.99 6.37 -8.27
N LYS A 90 1.08 6.19 -9.59
CA LYS A 90 1.03 7.30 -10.55
C LYS A 90 -0.28 8.08 -10.47
N VAL A 91 -1.39 7.39 -10.27
CA VAL A 91 -2.70 8.04 -10.08
C VAL A 91 -2.70 8.88 -8.81
N VAL A 92 -2.14 8.37 -7.71
CA VAL A 92 -2.01 9.13 -6.45
C VAL A 92 -1.15 10.37 -6.65
N GLU A 93 0.04 10.25 -7.26
CA GLU A 93 0.92 11.39 -7.52
C GLU A 93 0.23 12.48 -8.37
N ARG A 94 -0.53 12.05 -9.38
CA ARG A 94 -1.32 12.98 -10.20
C ARG A 94 -2.41 13.69 -9.39
N LEU A 95 -3.16 12.97 -8.58
CA LEU A 95 -4.21 13.56 -7.75
C LEU A 95 -3.65 14.50 -6.68
N GLU A 96 -2.48 14.21 -6.13
CA GLU A 96 -1.78 15.10 -5.20
C GLU A 96 -1.35 16.41 -5.90
N ALA A 97 -0.84 16.33 -7.12
CA ALA A 97 -0.51 17.51 -7.92
C ALA A 97 -1.75 18.35 -8.27
N GLU A 98 -2.85 17.71 -8.67
CA GLU A 98 -4.14 18.36 -8.93
C GLU A 98 -4.68 19.04 -7.66
N TYR A 99 -4.63 18.34 -6.51
CA TYR A 99 -5.05 18.88 -5.22
C TYR A 99 -4.22 20.11 -4.82
N SER A 100 -2.89 20.05 -4.94
CA SER A 100 -2.01 21.18 -4.64
C SER A 100 -2.35 22.40 -5.49
N THR A 101 -2.57 22.20 -6.79
CA THR A 101 -2.92 23.27 -7.73
C THR A 101 -4.24 23.93 -7.35
N VAL A 102 -5.28 23.13 -7.10
CA VAL A 102 -6.60 23.64 -6.71
C VAL A 102 -6.54 24.36 -5.35
N ASN A 103 -5.73 23.85 -4.42
CA ASN A 103 -5.55 24.49 -3.12
C ASN A 103 -4.87 25.86 -3.25
N GLU A 104 -3.86 26.00 -4.11
CA GLU A 104 -3.24 27.29 -4.42
C GLU A 104 -4.23 28.27 -5.05
N GLU A 105 -5.04 27.82 -6.01
CA GLU A 105 -6.09 28.63 -6.62
C GLU A 105 -7.13 29.11 -5.62
N LEU A 106 -7.54 28.24 -4.69
CA LEU A 106 -8.44 28.59 -3.60
C LEU A 106 -7.83 29.71 -2.73
N HIS A 107 -6.56 29.58 -2.34
CA HIS A 107 -5.87 30.62 -1.58
C HIS A 107 -5.78 31.95 -2.33
N ARG A 108 -5.51 31.92 -3.63
CA ARG A 108 -5.52 33.13 -4.48
C ARG A 108 -6.91 33.77 -4.49
N CYS A 109 -7.97 32.98 -4.71
CA CYS A 109 -9.35 33.46 -4.69
C CYS A 109 -9.74 34.09 -3.34
N ILE A 110 -9.34 33.49 -2.22
CA ILE A 110 -9.57 34.02 -0.88
C ILE A 110 -8.88 35.38 -0.71
N ASN A 111 -7.61 35.48 -1.12
CA ASN A 111 -6.84 36.72 -1.02
C ASN A 111 -7.44 37.83 -1.89
N ASP A 112 -7.81 37.51 -3.12
CA ASP A 112 -8.43 38.46 -4.05
C ASP A 112 -9.80 38.94 -3.55
N SER A 113 -10.61 38.03 -3.01
CA SER A 113 -11.91 38.35 -2.40
C SER A 113 -11.74 39.28 -1.19
N SER A 114 -10.77 38.99 -0.32
CA SER A 114 -10.44 39.84 0.83
C SER A 114 -9.97 41.23 0.39
N ALA A 115 -9.09 41.31 -0.61
CA ALA A 115 -8.61 42.57 -1.17
C ALA A 115 -9.75 43.39 -1.80
N ALA A 116 -10.62 42.74 -2.58
CA ALA A 116 -11.79 43.37 -3.19
C ALA A 116 -12.76 43.92 -2.13
N THR A 117 -13.01 43.15 -1.07
CA THR A 117 -13.85 43.56 0.06
C THR A 117 -13.27 44.79 0.77
N GLY A 118 -11.95 44.80 1.00
CA GLY A 118 -11.26 45.95 1.59
C GLY A 118 -11.33 47.21 0.71
N ARG A 119 -11.14 47.07 -0.62
CA ARG A 119 -11.29 48.18 -1.57
C ARG A 119 -12.73 48.72 -1.58
N LEU A 120 -13.72 47.84 -1.58
CA LEU A 120 -15.13 48.22 -1.56
C LEU A 120 -15.51 48.97 -0.28
N ALA A 121 -14.98 48.56 0.88
CA ALA A 121 -15.17 49.29 2.14
C ALA A 121 -14.57 50.70 2.08
N LYS A 122 -13.36 50.86 1.53
CA LYS A 122 -12.71 52.18 1.34
C LYS A 122 -13.54 53.08 0.43
N LEU A 123 -13.97 52.57 -0.74
CA LEU A 123 -14.79 53.32 -1.68
C LEU A 123 -16.13 53.75 -1.06
N ARG A 124 -16.78 52.88 -0.28
CA ARG A 124 -17.99 53.26 0.47
C ARG A 124 -17.73 54.42 1.43
N GLY A 125 -16.61 54.41 2.15
CA GLY A 125 -16.21 55.51 3.03
C GLY A 125 -15.88 56.80 2.28
N GLU A 126 -15.24 56.72 1.11
CA GLU A 126 -14.97 57.88 0.24
C GLU A 126 -16.26 58.48 -0.31
N VAL A 127 -17.20 57.65 -0.79
CA VAL A 127 -18.52 58.10 -1.24
C VAL A 127 -19.27 58.81 -0.12
N GLN A 128 -19.24 58.27 1.10
CA GLN A 128 -19.90 58.90 2.24
C GLN A 128 -19.30 60.27 2.57
N ARG A 129 -17.96 60.38 2.62
CA ARG A 129 -17.26 61.65 2.84
C ARG A 129 -17.56 62.66 1.72
N ALA A 130 -17.61 62.22 0.47
CA ALA A 130 -17.94 63.07 -0.67
C ALA A 130 -19.38 63.61 -0.57
N LYS A 131 -20.35 62.78 -0.15
CA LYS A 131 -21.75 63.22 0.07
C LYS A 131 -21.85 64.28 1.17
N GLU A 132 -21.12 64.09 2.27
CA GLU A 132 -21.09 65.06 3.37
C GLU A 132 -20.44 66.38 2.94
N ALA A 133 -19.31 66.30 2.23
CA ALA A 133 -18.64 67.47 1.68
C ALA A 133 -19.52 68.24 0.69
N LEU A 134 -20.22 67.54 -0.20
CA LEU A 134 -21.17 68.13 -1.14
C LEU A 134 -22.29 68.86 -0.41
N THR A 135 -22.91 68.21 0.57
CA THR A 135 -24.01 68.80 1.37
C THR A 135 -23.55 70.07 2.10
N MET A 136 -22.35 70.07 2.68
CA MET A 136 -21.78 71.25 3.34
C MET A 136 -21.40 72.34 2.34
N GLY A 137 -20.91 71.98 1.16
CA GLY A 137 -20.64 72.89 0.05
C GLY A 137 -21.91 73.59 -0.42
N GLU A 138 -23.01 72.85 -0.61
CA GLU A 138 -24.32 73.39 -1.01
C GLU A 138 -24.89 74.36 0.05
N LYS A 139 -24.82 74.01 1.33
CA LYS A 139 -25.19 74.91 2.44
C LYS A 139 -24.35 76.19 2.45
N SER A 140 -23.04 76.06 2.23
CA SER A 140 -22.14 77.22 2.19
C SER A 140 -22.44 78.12 1.00
N LEU A 141 -22.71 77.53 -0.17
CA LEU A 141 -23.05 78.26 -1.39
C LEU A 141 -24.38 79.00 -1.26
N THR A 142 -25.40 78.36 -0.68
CA THR A 142 -26.71 78.99 -0.43
C THR A 142 -26.60 80.16 0.55
N LEU A 143 -25.84 80.00 1.64
CA LEU A 143 -25.55 81.10 2.58
C LEU A 143 -24.79 82.25 1.90
N ALA A 144 -23.78 81.95 1.08
CA ALA A 144 -23.04 82.96 0.34
C ALA A 144 -23.93 83.72 -0.66
N LYS A 145 -24.79 83.02 -1.40
CA LYS A 145 -25.79 83.62 -2.30
C LYS A 145 -26.76 84.52 -1.53
N LYS A 146 -27.25 84.08 -0.37
CA LYS A 146 -28.12 84.88 0.50
C LYS A 146 -27.44 86.17 0.95
N LYS A 147 -26.23 86.07 1.51
CA LYS A 147 -25.43 87.25 1.92
C LYS A 147 -25.14 88.18 0.75
N ALA A 148 -24.83 87.65 -0.43
CA ALA A 148 -24.62 88.46 -1.63
C ALA A 148 -25.89 89.21 -2.06
N SER A 149 -27.06 88.57 -2.00
CA SER A 149 -28.34 89.26 -2.27
C SER A 149 -28.68 90.33 -1.24
N GLU A 150 -28.48 90.06 0.05
CA GLU A 150 -28.64 91.04 1.13
C GLU A 150 -27.70 92.24 0.93
N GLY A 151 -26.43 92.00 0.61
CA GLY A 151 -25.46 93.04 0.30
C GLY A 151 -25.84 93.86 -0.94
N ARG A 152 -26.35 93.22 -2.00
CA ARG A 152 -26.86 93.92 -3.20
C ARG A 152 -28.06 94.81 -2.86
N ASN A 153 -28.98 94.35 -2.01
CA ASN A 153 -30.11 95.16 -1.56
C ASN A 153 -29.67 96.39 -0.77
N LEU A 154 -28.60 96.27 0.03
CA LEU A 154 -28.00 97.37 0.80
C LEU A 154 -27.16 98.34 -0.04
N TYR A 155 -26.72 97.94 -1.23
CA TYR A 155 -25.97 98.78 -2.16
C TYR A 155 -26.82 99.90 -2.77
N ASN A 156 -28.16 99.71 -2.81
CA ASN A 156 -29.07 100.80 -3.12
C ASN A 156 -29.23 101.72 -1.90
N PRO A 157 -28.78 102.99 -1.94
CA PRO A 157 -28.79 103.88 -0.79
C PRO A 157 -30.20 104.16 -0.24
N LEU A 158 -31.25 104.02 -1.06
CA LEU A 158 -32.65 104.19 -0.62
C LEU A 158 -33.17 103.02 0.24
N ASN A 159 -32.56 101.83 0.12
CA ASN A 159 -32.92 100.63 0.87
C ASN A 159 -32.02 100.40 2.10
N HIS A 160 -31.08 101.30 2.36
CA HIS A 160 -30.17 101.16 3.49
C HIS A 160 -30.91 101.41 4.83
N PRO A 161 -30.77 100.55 5.86
CA PRO A 161 -31.56 100.62 7.10
C PRO A 161 -31.51 101.98 7.80
N LYS A 162 -30.34 102.65 7.75
CA LYS A 162 -30.18 104.00 8.31
C LYS A 162 -30.97 105.07 7.54
N VAL A 163 -31.10 104.93 6.21
CA VAL A 163 -31.82 105.87 5.34
C VAL A 163 -33.33 105.63 5.45
N VAL A 164 -33.77 104.36 5.43
CA VAL A 164 -35.17 104.00 5.67
C VAL A 164 -35.63 104.45 7.07
N GLY A 165 -34.80 104.29 8.10
CA GLY A 165 -35.10 104.77 9.46
C GLY A 165 -35.16 106.30 9.60
N LEU A 166 -34.50 107.05 8.71
CA LEU A 166 -34.62 108.51 8.61
C LEU A 166 -35.89 108.92 7.84
N MET A 167 -36.30 108.15 6.82
CA MET A 167 -37.50 108.39 6.01
C MET A 167 -38.81 107.96 6.70
N GLY A 168 -38.74 106.99 7.63
CA GLY A 168 -39.89 106.45 8.36
C GLY A 168 -40.21 107.13 9.70
N ARG A 169 -39.43 108.13 10.13
CA ARG A 169 -39.77 108.99 11.28
C ARG A 169 -40.56 110.21 10.78
N LYS A 170 -41.88 110.07 10.70
CA LYS A 170 -42.85 111.15 10.78
C LYS A 170 -43.89 110.77 11.82
#